data_AF-A0A7K1TL45-F1
#
_entry.id   AF-A0A7K1TL45-F1
#
_cell.length_a   1.000
_cell.length_b   1.000
_cell.length_c   1.000
_cell.angle_alpha   90.00
_cell.angle_beta   90.00
_cell.angle_gamma   90.00
#
_symmetry.space_group_name_H-M   'P 1'
#
loop_
_entity.id
_entity.type
_entity.pdbx_description
1 polymer ?
#
loop_
_entity_poly.entity_id
_entity_poly.type
_entity_poly.pdbx_seq_one_letter_code
_entity_poly.pdbx_strand_id
1 'polypeptide(L)'
;MHYEFRDVGFHGKIMRFIKPFNFNSDGPESAPIDQLIKIGEAIEQAEPDTIVVIMFGQGSTGFNHKIPGRVEFMSEFWPSYRRLPDDYYKWDSAEF
;
A
#
# COMPACT_ATOMS: atom_id res chain seq x y z
N MET A 1 -9.66 -12.19 4.95
CA MET A 1 -9.93 -10.79 5.36
C MET A 1 -10.18 -9.96 4.12
N HIS A 2 -11.19 -9.09 4.15
CA HIS A 2 -11.51 -8.21 3.03
C HIS A 2 -10.70 -6.91 3.14
N TYR A 3 -9.95 -6.57 2.09
CA TYR A 3 -9.18 -5.32 1.98
C TYR A 3 -9.40 -4.66 0.62
N GLU A 4 -9.10 -3.38 0.56
CA GLU A 4 -9.11 -2.58 -0.68
C GLU A 4 -7.69 -2.31 -1.13
N PHE A 5 -7.46 -2.30 -2.43
CA PHE A 5 -6.16 -2.03 -3.00
C PHE A 5 -6.21 -1.22 -4.29
N ARG A 6 -5.04 -0.68 -4.65
CA ARG A 6 -4.80 0.05 -5.88
C ARG A 6 -3.36 -0.11 -6.31
N ASP A 7 -3.16 -0.34 -7.60
CA ASP A 7 -1.84 -0.52 -8.19
C ASP A 7 -1.40 0.71 -8.98
N VAL A 8 -0.11 1.04 -8.86
CA VAL A 8 0.57 2.08 -9.64
C VAL A 8 1.86 1.51 -10.19
N GLY A 9 2.03 1.49 -11.50
CA GLY A 9 3.29 1.06 -12.12
C GLY A 9 4.38 2.13 -11.99
N PHE A 10 5.59 1.75 -11.57
CA PHE A 10 6.75 2.64 -11.52
C PHE A 10 8.05 1.85 -11.75
N HIS A 11 8.83 2.25 -12.76
CA HIS A 11 10.13 1.63 -13.12
C HIS A 11 10.11 0.09 -13.18
N GLY A 12 9.07 -0.49 -13.78
CA GLY A 12 8.93 -1.94 -13.94
C GLY A 12 8.48 -2.68 -12.67
N LYS A 13 8.17 -1.97 -11.60
CA LYS A 13 7.53 -2.50 -10.38
C LYS A 13 6.10 -2.02 -10.24
N ILE A 14 5.35 -2.71 -9.39
CA ILE A 14 3.99 -2.35 -8.99
C ILE A 14 4.03 -1.79 -7.56
N MET A 15 3.54 -0.58 -7.39
CA MET A 15 3.23 0.00 -6.10
C MET A 15 1.78 -0.31 -5.74
N ARG A 16 1.57 -1.25 -4.84
CA ARG A 16 0.24 -1.64 -4.37
C ARG A 16 -0.09 -0.95 -3.06
N PHE A 17 -0.98 0.01 -3.11
CA PHE A 17 -1.55 0.64 -1.91
C PHE A 17 -2.66 -0.26 -1.38
N ILE A 18 -2.66 -0.55 -0.08
CA ILE A 18 -3.71 -1.35 0.57
C ILE A 18 -4.30 -0.61 1.77
N LYS A 19 -5.61 -0.78 1.99
CA LYS A 19 -6.34 -0.26 3.14
C LYS A 19 -7.43 -1.26 3.58
N PRO A 20 -7.95 -1.16 4.81
CA PRO A 20 -9.10 -1.98 5.20
C PRO A 20 -10.30 -1.69 4.30
N PHE A 21 -11.16 -2.69 4.11
CA PHE A 21 -12.40 -2.51 3.36
C PHE A 21 -13.30 -1.44 4.01
N ASN A 22 -13.87 -0.55 3.19
CA ASN A 22 -14.72 0.58 3.64
C ASN A 22 -14.03 1.55 4.62
N PHE A 23 -12.70 1.62 4.60
CA PHE A 23 -11.94 2.55 5.45
C PHE A 23 -11.49 3.77 4.64
N ASN A 24 -11.67 4.97 5.19
CA ASN A 24 -11.12 6.19 4.60
C ASN A 24 -9.74 6.48 5.20
N SER A 25 -8.68 6.29 4.41
CA SER A 25 -7.31 6.51 4.85
C SER A 25 -6.87 7.98 4.93
N ASP A 26 -7.74 8.90 4.52
CA ASP A 26 -7.65 10.34 4.75
C ASP A 26 -8.47 10.80 5.97
N GLY A 27 -9.19 9.88 6.62
CA GLY A 27 -10.05 10.15 7.76
C GLY A 27 -9.30 10.25 9.09
N PRO A 28 -9.97 10.74 10.15
CA PRO A 28 -9.37 10.86 11.48
C PRO A 28 -9.18 9.50 12.19
N GLU A 29 -9.75 8.42 11.65
CA GLU A 29 -9.74 7.09 12.23
C GLU A 29 -8.44 6.36 11.93
N SER A 30 -7.94 5.57 12.88
CA SER A 30 -6.76 4.71 12.69
C SER A 30 -7.20 3.28 12.42
N ALA A 31 -6.69 2.69 11.35
CA ALA A 31 -6.96 1.30 11.02
C ALA A 31 -6.19 0.32 11.95
N PRO A 32 -6.72 -0.88 12.23
CA PRO A 32 -5.96 -1.96 12.84
C PRO A 32 -4.92 -2.51 11.83
N ILE A 33 -3.69 -1.99 11.89
CA ILE A 33 -2.66 -2.24 10.87
C ILE A 33 -2.05 -3.65 10.91
N ASP A 34 -2.09 -4.36 12.04
CA ASP A 34 -1.37 -5.63 12.22
C ASP A 34 -1.77 -6.70 11.20
N GLN A 35 -3.04 -6.72 10.79
CA GLN A 35 -3.51 -7.68 9.79
C GLN A 35 -3.11 -7.29 8.37
N LEU A 36 -3.13 -5.98 8.05
CA LEU A 36 -2.66 -5.47 6.77
C LEU A 36 -1.15 -5.68 6.60
N ILE A 37 -0.38 -5.63 7.69
CA ILE A 37 1.04 -5.96 7.67
C ILE A 37 1.25 -7.39 7.18
N LYS A 38 0.53 -8.37 7.75
CA LYS A 38 0.63 -9.78 7.33
C LYS A 38 0.23 -9.97 5.86
N ILE A 39 -0.81 -9.27 5.41
CA ILE A 39 -1.24 -9.29 4.01
C ILE A 39 -0.15 -8.72 3.11
N GLY A 40 0.41 -7.55 3.46
CA GLY A 40 1.48 -6.91 2.70
C GLY A 40 2.72 -7.79 2.58
N GLU A 41 3.15 -8.40 3.69
CA GLU A 41 4.28 -9.34 3.69
C GLU A 41 4.02 -10.55 2.79
N ALA A 42 2.81 -11.11 2.82
CA ALA A 42 2.49 -12.27 2.01
C ALA A 42 2.37 -11.92 0.52
N ILE A 43 1.83 -10.75 0.18
CA ILE A 43 1.81 -10.23 -1.20
C ILE A 43 3.24 -10.06 -1.72
N GLU A 44 4.11 -9.38 -0.97
CA GLU A 44 5.50 -9.14 -1.41
C GLU A 44 6.33 -10.43 -1.51
N GLN A 45 5.98 -11.47 -0.74
CA GLN A 45 6.59 -12.80 -0.88
C GLN A 45 6.11 -13.53 -2.14
N ALA A 46 4.83 -13.39 -2.50
CA ALA A 46 4.23 -14.04 -3.66
C ALA A 46 4.51 -13.29 -4.98
N GLU A 47 4.64 -11.96 -4.91
CA GLU A 47 4.78 -11.05 -6.03
C GLU A 47 6.07 -10.21 -5.88
N PRO A 48 7.23 -10.70 -6.36
CA PRO A 48 8.54 -10.05 -6.13
C PRO A 48 8.70 -8.68 -6.82
N ASP A 49 7.83 -8.36 -7.78
CA ASP A 49 7.79 -7.06 -8.46
C ASP A 49 6.79 -6.08 -7.82
N THR A 50 6.07 -6.50 -6.79
CA THR A 50 5.11 -5.68 -6.06
C THR A 50 5.72 -5.16 -4.77
N ILE A 51 5.58 -3.87 -4.52
CA ILE A 51 5.92 -3.17 -3.28
C ILE A 51 4.61 -2.69 -2.66
N VAL A 52 4.33 -3.12 -1.44
CA VAL A 52 3.08 -2.82 -0.74
C VAL A 52 3.23 -1.59 0.14
N VAL A 53 2.25 -0.70 0.09
CA VAL A 53 2.12 0.48 0.94
C VAL A 53 0.80 0.38 1.71
N ILE A 54 0.86 0.38 3.04
CA ILE A 54 -0.32 0.29 3.88
C ILE A 54 -0.79 1.70 4.22
N MET A 55 -2.09 1.95 4.02
CA MET A 55 -2.77 3.21 4.29
C MET A 55 -3.62 3.07 5.56
N PHE A 56 -3.45 3.95 6.55
CA PHE A 56 -4.06 3.77 7.88
C PHE A 56 -4.56 5.05 8.57
N GLY A 57 -5.00 6.06 7.80
CA GLY A 57 -5.73 7.24 8.32
C GLY A 57 -4.83 8.45 8.61
N GLN A 58 -3.73 8.25 9.34
CA GLN A 58 -2.79 9.32 9.69
C GLN A 58 -1.47 9.28 8.88
N GLY A 59 -1.43 8.47 7.83
CA GLY A 59 -0.25 8.34 6.97
C GLY A 59 -0.20 7.02 6.22
N SER A 60 0.97 6.76 5.65
CA SER A 60 1.31 5.53 4.95
C SER A 60 2.54 4.89 5.58
N THR A 61 2.58 3.57 5.63
CA THR A 61 3.71 2.81 6.16
C THR A 61 4.06 1.74 5.15
N GLY A 62 5.32 1.72 4.74
CA GLY A 62 5.88 0.69 3.88
C GLY A 62 6.51 -0.38 4.76
N PHE A 63 5.77 -1.43 5.09
CA PHE A 63 6.30 -2.51 5.92
C PHE A 63 6.97 -3.58 5.06
N ASN A 64 8.21 -3.32 4.64
CA ASN A 64 9.25 -4.37 4.62
C ASN A 64 10.65 -3.80 4.31
N HIS A 65 11.50 -3.66 5.33
CA HIS A 65 12.92 -3.31 5.12
C HIS A 65 13.73 -4.46 4.49
N LYS A 66 13.11 -5.64 4.28
CA LYS A 66 13.79 -6.82 3.73
C LYS A 66 13.81 -6.89 2.20
N ILE A 67 13.07 -6.02 1.50
CA ILE A 67 13.18 -5.92 0.04
C ILE A 67 14.46 -5.14 -0.30
N PRO A 68 15.47 -5.78 -0.93
CA PRO A 68 16.68 -5.07 -1.34
C PRO A 68 16.33 -3.92 -2.30
N GLY A 69 16.91 -2.73 -2.08
CA GLY A 69 16.68 -1.57 -2.93
C GLY A 69 15.37 -0.82 -2.67
N ARG A 70 14.57 -1.22 -1.67
CA ARG A 70 13.29 -0.57 -1.37
C ARG A 70 13.46 0.89 -0.97
N VAL A 71 14.45 1.21 -0.13
CA VAL A 71 14.64 2.58 0.36
C VAL A 71 14.93 3.51 -0.81
N GLU A 72 15.83 3.09 -1.70
CA GLU A 72 16.20 3.78 -2.93
C GLU A 72 14.96 3.94 -3.83
N PHE A 73 14.24 2.86 -4.08
CA PHE A 73 13.01 2.89 -4.89
C PHE A 73 11.96 3.86 -4.32
N MET A 74 11.69 3.80 -3.01
CA MET A 74 10.71 4.68 -2.36
C MET A 74 11.16 6.15 -2.38
N SER A 75 12.47 6.41 -2.32
CA SER A 75 13.04 7.75 -2.41
C SER A 75 12.85 8.38 -3.79
N GLU A 76 12.77 7.57 -4.85
CA GLU A 76 12.46 8.02 -6.21
C GLU A 76 10.94 8.12 -6.45
N PHE A 77 10.18 7.18 -5.90
CA PHE A 77 8.74 7.10 -6.09
C PHE A 77 7.99 8.26 -5.44
N TRP A 78 8.24 8.56 -4.15
CA TRP A 78 7.43 9.54 -3.44
C TRP A 78 7.51 10.97 -4.01
N PRO A 79 8.67 11.48 -4.45
CA PRO A 79 8.75 12.78 -5.10
C PRO A 79 8.06 12.82 -6.47
N SER A 80 7.99 11.68 -7.18
CA SER A 80 7.39 11.57 -8.51
C SER A 80 5.89 11.24 -8.48
N TYR A 81 5.39 10.72 -7.36
CA TYR A 81 3.99 10.32 -7.19
C TYR A 81 3.23 11.24 -6.23
N ARG A 82 2.27 11.99 -6.78
CA ARG A 82 1.32 12.77 -5.98
C ARG A 82 0.09 11.92 -5.66
N ARG A 83 -0.01 11.44 -4.41
CA ARG A 83 -1.24 10.81 -3.92
C ARG A 83 -2.37 11.85 -3.80
N LEU A 84 -3.55 11.48 -4.25
CA LEU A 84 -4.82 12.18 -4.08
C LEU A 84 -5.60 11.55 -2.92
N PRO A 85 -6.61 12.22 -2.37
CA PRO A 85 -7.49 11.62 -1.37
C PRO A 85 -8.22 10.37 -1.89
N ASP A 86 -8.62 9.48 -0.99
CA ASP A 86 -9.17 8.17 -1.31
C ASP A 86 -10.40 8.19 -2.24
N ASP A 87 -11.23 9.24 -2.16
CA ASP A 87 -12.44 9.43 -2.96
C ASP A 87 -12.16 9.73 -4.44
N TYR A 88 -10.93 10.15 -4.79
CA TYR A 88 -10.48 10.30 -6.17
C TYR A 88 -10.11 8.97 -6.83
N TYR A 89 -10.10 7.88 -6.06
CA TYR A 89 -9.69 6.58 -6.53
C TYR A 89 -10.86 5.60 -6.57
N LYS A 90 -10.92 4.84 -7.67
CA LYS A 90 -11.63 3.57 -7.67
C LYS A 90 -10.70 2.53 -7.04
N TRP A 91 -11.08 2.01 -5.90
CA TRP A 91 -10.38 0.93 -5.21
C TRP A 91 -10.92 -0.41 -5.68
N ASP A 92 -10.02 -1.36 -5.90
CA ASP A 92 -10.39 -2.76 -6.08
C ASP A 92 -10.45 -3.43 -4.72
N SER A 93 -11.22 -4.51 -4.61
CA SER A 93 -11.40 -5.23 -3.36
C SER A 93 -10.99 -6.68 -3.49
N ALA A 94 -10.36 -7.21 -2.45
CA ALA A 94 -9.83 -8.57 -2.44
C ALA A 94 -10.04 -9.25 -1.08
N GLU A 95 -10.15 -10.57 -1.12
CA GLU A 95 -10.14 -11.42 0.06
C GLU A 95 -8.79 -12.14 0.17
N PHE A 96 -8.20 -12.10 1.35
CA PHE A 96 -6.97 -12.80 1.72
C PHE A 96 -7.24 -13.97 2.68
#